data_AF-L7IVT7-F1
#
_entry.id   AF-L7IVT7-F1
#
_cell.length_a   1.000
_cell.length_b   1.000
_cell.length_c   1.000
_cell.angle_alpha   90.00
_cell.angle_beta   90.00
_cell.angle_gamma   90.00
#
_symmetry.space_group_name_H-M   'P 1'
#
loop_
_entity.id
_entity.type
_entity.pdbx_description
1 polymer ?
#
loop_
_entity_poly.entity_id
_entity_poly.type
_entity_poly.pdbx_seq_one_letter_code
_entity_poly.pdbx_strand_id
1 'polypeptide(L)'
;MCEMHFYRCMTCNTKWTFYKKLASCESSEPEARCPSSLCMHVGNQKRPQKKECEACQHKRELFESMQDYSDDEVLQLQPQKQRAGGWCDGRSGSRGGA
;
A
#
# COMPACT_ATOMS: atom_id res chain seq x y z
N MET A 1 29.34 0.29 -17.80
CA MET A 1 28.42 -0.24 -18.83
C MET A 1 26.99 -0.22 -18.29
N CYS A 2 25.99 -0.06 -19.15
CA CYS A 2 24.59 0.06 -18.75
C CYS A 2 23.71 -0.91 -19.56
N GLU A 3 22.71 -1.52 -18.93
CA GLU A 3 21.67 -2.30 -19.61
C GLU A 3 20.46 -1.41 -19.91
N MET A 4 19.91 -1.55 -21.11
CA MET A 4 18.70 -0.86 -21.56
C MET A 4 17.55 -1.87 -21.65
N HIS A 5 16.53 -1.66 -20.83
CA HIS A 5 15.34 -2.51 -20.74
C HIS A 5 14.12 -1.79 -21.31
N PHE A 6 13.23 -2.52 -21.97
CA PHE A 6 12.00 -1.98 -22.56
C PHE A 6 10.77 -2.49 -21.82
N TYR A 7 9.97 -1.57 -21.29
CA TYR A 7 8.79 -1.89 -20.48
C TYR A 7 7.51 -1.31 -21.06
N ARG A 8 6.38 -1.96 -20.72
CA ARG A 8 5.02 -1.50 -20.99
C ARG A 8 4.15 -1.70 -19.75
N CYS A 9 3.43 -0.65 -19.37
CA CYS A 9 2.42 -0.70 -18.32
C CYS A 9 1.22 -1.51 -18.77
N MET A 10 0.76 -2.42 -17.91
CA MET A 10 -0.46 -3.20 -18.16
C MET A 10 -1.74 -2.41 -17.85
N THR A 11 -1.65 -1.38 -17.02
CA THR A 11 -2.79 -0.58 -16.58
C THR A 11 -3.08 0.58 -17.53
N CYS A 12 -2.06 1.37 -17.90
CA CYS A 12 -2.22 2.56 -18.75
C CYS A 12 -1.56 2.45 -20.13
N ASN A 13 -0.93 1.31 -20.45
CA ASN A 13 -0.24 1.06 -21.73
C ASN A 13 0.96 1.96 -22.06
N THR A 14 1.39 2.83 -21.14
CA THR A 14 2.62 3.63 -21.28
C THR A 14 3.83 2.72 -21.52
N LYS A 15 4.68 3.09 -22.47
CA LYS A 15 5.94 2.41 -22.77
C LYS A 15 7.11 3.29 -22.31
N TRP A 16 8.14 2.68 -21.73
CA TRP A 16 9.34 3.40 -21.34
C TRP A 16 10.59 2.52 -21.43
N THR A 17 11.73 3.19 -21.42
CA THR A 17 13.04 2.58 -21.38
C THR A 17 13.65 2.80 -20.01
N PHE A 18 14.16 1.73 -19.40
CA PHE A 18 14.84 1.78 -18.12
C PHE A 18 16.31 1.42 -18.29
N TYR A 19 17.19 2.20 -17.66
CA TYR A 19 18.62 2.00 -17.74
C TYR A 19 19.11 1.46 -16.40
N LYS A 20 19.68 0.26 -16.40
CA LYS A 20 20.28 -0.35 -15.22
C LYS A 20 21.80 -0.29 -15.36
N LYS A 21 22.45 0.42 -14.43
CA LYS A 21 23.92 0.41 -14.38
C LYS A 21 24.41 -0.98 -13.96
N LEU A 22 25.37 -1.52 -14.71
CA LEU A 22 26.08 -2.73 -14.30
C LEU A 22 27.11 -2.38 -13.23
N ALA A 23 27.56 -3.39 -12.47
CA ALA A 23 28.64 -3.22 -11.50
C ALA A 23 29.95 -2.71 -12.13
N SER A 24 30.13 -2.93 -13.44
CA SER A 24 31.24 -2.39 -14.24
C SER A 24 31.01 -0.95 -14.73
N CYS A 25 30.00 -0.25 -14.22
CA CYS A 25 29.81 1.17 -14.51
C CYS A 25 30.65 2.01 -13.55
N GLU A 26 31.67 2.69 -14.08
CA GLU A 26 32.56 3.56 -13.30
C GLU A 26 31.92 4.90 -12.91
N SER A 27 30.76 5.23 -13.47
CA SER A 27 30.03 6.47 -13.14
C SER A 27 29.18 6.30 -11.89
N SER A 28 29.44 7.13 -10.87
CA SER A 28 28.66 7.23 -9.63
C SER A 28 27.37 8.05 -9.78
N GLU A 29 27.24 8.87 -10.83
CA GLU A 29 26.09 9.77 -11.00
C GLU A 29 24.84 9.05 -11.51
N PRO A 30 23.74 8.99 -10.75
CA PRO A 30 22.59 8.13 -11.07
C PRO A 30 21.97 8.41 -12.45
N GLU A 31 21.98 9.67 -12.89
CA GLU A 31 21.41 10.10 -14.17
C GLU A 31 22.38 9.99 -15.35
N ALA A 32 23.68 9.82 -15.07
CA ALA A 32 24.68 9.70 -16.12
C ALA A 32 24.48 8.38 -16.88
N ARG A 33 24.09 8.52 -18.14
CA ARG A 33 23.95 7.41 -19.07
C ARG A 33 25.31 7.06 -19.63
N CYS A 34 25.59 5.76 -19.72
CA CYS A 34 26.71 5.29 -20.51
C CYS A 34 26.55 5.76 -21.97
N PRO A 35 27.64 6.06 -22.69
CA PRO A 35 27.55 6.31 -24.12
C PRO A 35 26.88 5.12 -24.83
N SER A 36 26.22 5.37 -25.97
CA SER A 36 25.43 4.35 -26.67
C SER A 36 26.24 3.09 -27.03
N SER A 37 27.55 3.23 -27.27
CA SER A 37 28.48 2.12 -27.52
C SER A 37 28.67 1.18 -26.32
N LEU A 38 28.39 1.66 -25.11
CA LEU A 38 28.50 0.91 -23.84
C LEU A 38 27.12 0.62 -23.23
N CYS A 39 26.05 0.77 -24.02
CA CYS A 39 24.70 0.37 -23.65
C CYS A 39 24.34 -0.98 -24.28
N MET A 40 24.04 -1.97 -23.45
CA MET A 40 23.57 -3.28 -23.89
C MET A 40 22.04 -3.31 -23.93
N HIS A 41 21.46 -3.65 -25.08
CA HIS A 41 20.02 -3.80 -25.22
C HIS A 41 19.57 -5.15 -24.64
N VAL A 42 18.71 -5.12 -23.64
CA VAL A 42 18.16 -6.33 -23.01
C VAL A 42 16.73 -6.55 -23.49
N GLY A 43 16.49 -7.70 -24.10
CA GLY A 43 15.19 -8.07 -24.65
C GLY A 43 14.92 -7.46 -26.03
N ASN A 44 13.63 -7.29 -26.36
CA ASN A 44 13.19 -6.82 -27.69
C ASN A 44 12.31 -5.58 -27.58
N GLN A 45 12.73 -4.47 -28.19
CA GLN A 45 11.98 -3.20 -28.19
C GLN A 45 10.56 -3.34 -28.77
N LYS A 46 10.35 -4.22 -29.76
CA LYS A 46 9.02 -4.47 -30.36
C LYS A 46 8.11 -5.28 -29.43
N ARG A 47 8.68 -5.99 -28.46
CA ARG A 47 7.97 -6.81 -27.47
C ARG A 47 8.43 -6.43 -26.05
N PRO A 48 8.08 -5.22 -25.58
CA PRO A 48 8.49 -4.75 -24.25
C PRO A 48 7.94 -5.66 -23.16
N GLN A 49 8.72 -5.84 -22.10
CA GLN A 49 8.32 -6.60 -20.92
C GLN A 49 7.17 -5.90 -20.19
N LYS A 50 6.28 -6.69 -19.60
CA LYS A 50 5.15 -6.17 -18.83
C LYS A 50 5.67 -5.76 -17.44
N LYS A 51 5.54 -4.49 -17.10
CA LYS A 51 5.89 -3.94 -15.77
C LYS A 51 4.92 -2.82 -15.46
N GLU A 52 4.57 -2.61 -14.20
CA GLU A 52 3.78 -1.44 -13.82
C GLU A 52 4.62 -0.15 -13.86
N CYS A 53 4.00 0.98 -14.23
CA CYS A 53 4.69 2.27 -14.21
C CYS A 53 4.55 2.92 -12.83
N GLU A 54 5.49 3.80 -12.48
CA GLU A 54 5.53 4.49 -11.18
C GLU A 54 4.22 5.21 -10.86
N ALA A 55 3.58 5.84 -11.85
CA ALA A 55 2.30 6.52 -11.65
C ALA A 55 1.14 5.56 -11.32
N CYS A 56 1.09 4.38 -11.93
CA CYS A 56 0.07 3.38 -11.64
C CYS A 56 0.34 2.68 -10.31
N GLN A 57 1.62 2.38 -10.04
CA GLN A 57 2.06 1.84 -8.76
C GLN A 57 1.69 2.79 -7.61
N HIS A 58 2.06 4.07 -7.70
CA HIS A 58 1.74 5.06 -6.69
C HIS A 58 0.22 5.22 -6.47
N LYS A 59 -0.58 5.22 -7.55
CA LYS A 59 -2.04 5.24 -7.42
C LYS A 59 -2.57 4.01 -6.67
N ARG A 60 -2.08 2.82 -6.98
CA ARG A 60 -2.49 1.59 -6.28
C ARG A 60 -2.12 1.67 -4.80
N GLU A 61 -0.87 2.01 -4.50
CA GLU A 61 -0.38 2.14 -3.12
C GLU A 61 -1.19 3.18 -2.33
N LEU A 62 -1.57 4.30 -2.95
CA LEU A 62 -2.47 5.28 -2.34
C LEU A 62 -3.87 4.68 -2.04
N PHE A 63 -4.48 3.97 -2.99
CA PHE A 63 -5.78 3.34 -2.77
C PHE A 63 -5.73 2.24 -1.69
N GLU A 64 -4.66 1.46 -1.64
CA GLU A 64 -4.42 0.46 -0.60
C GLU A 64 -4.29 1.13 0.77
N SER A 65 -3.45 2.16 0.89
CA SER A 65 -3.25 2.87 2.15
C SER A 65 -4.54 3.52 2.70
N MET A 66 -5.43 4.04 1.85
CA MET A 66 -6.71 4.61 2.29
C MET A 66 -7.71 3.56 2.78
N GLN A 67 -7.62 2.30 2.33
CA GLN A 67 -8.49 1.23 2.80
C GLN A 67 -8.12 0.80 4.23
N ASP A 68 -6.83 0.79 4.57
CA ASP A 68 -6.34 0.38 5.90
C ASP A 68 -6.77 1.34 7.03
N TYR A 69 -7.03 2.63 6.73
CA TYR A 69 -7.48 3.59 7.75
C TYR A 69 -8.99 3.52 8.07
N SER A 70 -9.79 2.80 7.28
CA SER A 70 -11.25 2.76 7.45
C SER A 70 -11.75 1.69 8.43
N ASP A 71 -10.89 0.75 8.85
CA ASP A 71 -11.31 -0.39 9.67
C ASP A 71 -11.04 -0.22 11.18
N ASP A 72 -10.22 0.75 11.59
CA ASP A 72 -9.81 0.93 13.00
C ASP A 72 -10.68 1.92 13.80
N GLU A 73 -11.41 2.85 13.15
CA GLU A 73 -12.22 3.88 13.84
C GLU A 73 -13.66 3.45 14.21
N VAL A 74 -14.12 2.27 13.81
CA VAL A 74 -15.51 1.82 14.08
C VAL A 74 -15.64 1.02 15.39
N LEU A 75 -14.57 0.87 16.18
CA LEU A 75 -14.58 0.05 17.40
C LEU A 75 -14.68 0.80 18.75
N GLN A 76 -14.73 2.14 18.79
CA GLN A 76 -14.64 2.89 20.07
C GLN A 76 -15.79 3.85 20.42
N LEU A 77 -16.99 3.72 19.85
CA LEU A 77 -18.14 4.53 20.26
C LEU A 77 -19.38 3.67 20.58
N GLN A 78 -19.31 2.90 21.67
CA GLN A 78 -20.52 2.45 22.38
C GLN A 78 -20.73 3.32 23.64
N PRO A 79 -21.84 4.09 23.73
CA PRO A 79 -22.17 4.81 24.95
C PRO A 79 -22.60 3.82 26.03
N GLN A 80 -21.82 3.76 27.11
CA GLN A 80 -22.08 2.97 28.31
C GLN A 80 -23.37 3.45 28.99
N LYS A 81 -24.50 2.86 28.60
CA LYS A 81 -25.81 3.16 29.18
C LYS A 81 -26.11 2.18 30.33
N GLN A 82 -26.20 2.77 31.52
CA GLN A 82 -27.00 2.34 32.69
C GLN A 82 -26.52 1.15 33.53
N ARG A 83 -26.20 1.46 34.79
CA ARG A 83 -26.85 0.83 35.96
C ARG A 83 -26.85 1.80 37.13
N ALA A 84 -27.84 2.70 37.13
CA ALA A 84 -28.33 3.34 38.36
C ALA A 84 -29.48 2.46 38.87
N GLY A 85 -29.25 1.76 39.98
CA GLY A 85 -30.27 0.98 40.68
C GLY A 85 -29.99 1.08 42.18
N GLY A 86 -30.82 1.86 42.87
CA GLY A 86 -30.61 2.37 44.21
C GLY A 86 -30.56 1.33 45.33
N TRP A 87 -29.97 1.78 46.43
CA TRP A 87 -30.03 1.21 47.78
C TRP A 87 -31.35 1.55 48.49
N CYS A 88 -31.59 0.80 49.58
CA CYS A 88 -32.59 0.95 50.66
C CYS A 88 -33.93 0.22 50.38
N ASP A 89 -34.59 -0.53 51.28
CA ASP A 89 -34.56 -0.82 52.72
C ASP A 89 -35.19 -2.24 52.88
N GLY A 90 -34.87 -3.12 53.83
CA GLY A 90 -35.10 -2.94 55.26
C GLY A 90 -36.52 -3.41 55.67
N ARG A 91 -36.58 -4.41 56.58
CA ARG A 91 -37.72 -4.83 57.46
C ARG A 91 -38.76 -5.89 57.01
N SER A 92 -38.48 -7.12 57.46
CA SER A 92 -39.24 -7.90 58.48
C SER A 92 -40.76 -8.08 58.39
N GLY A 93 -41.20 -9.35 58.44
CA GLY A 93 -42.17 -9.80 59.45
C GLY A 93 -43.47 -10.50 59.00
N SER A 94 -43.47 -11.84 59.13
CA SER A 94 -44.46 -12.66 59.88
C SER A 94 -45.92 -12.92 59.39
N ARG A 95 -46.23 -14.24 59.36
CA ARG A 95 -47.48 -14.97 59.75
C ARG A 95 -48.73 -14.77 58.86
N GLY A 96 -49.24 -15.84 58.25
CA GLY A 96 -50.32 -16.72 58.77
C GLY A 96 -51.62 -16.37 58.02
N GLY A 97 -52.41 -17.24 57.40
CA GLY A 97 -52.93 -18.54 57.79
C GLY A 97 -54.47 -18.42 57.78
N ALA A 98 -55.15 -19.14 56.89
CA ALA A 98 -56.53 -19.64 56.97
C ALA A 98 -56.89 -20.29 55.62
#